data_AF-A0A2V7RSC5-F1
#
_entry.id   AF-A0A2V7RSC5-F1
#
_cell.length_a   1.000
_cell.length_b   1.000
_cell.length_c   1.000
_cell.angle_alpha   90.00
_cell.angle_beta   90.00
_cell.angle_gamma   90.00
#
_symmetry.space_group_name_H-M   'P 1'
#
loop_
_entity.id
_entity.type
_entity.pdbx_description
1 polymer ?
#
loop_
_entity_poly.entity_id
_entity_poly.type
_entity_poly.pdbx_seq_one_letter_code
_entity_poly.pdbx_strand_id
1 'polypeptide(L)'
;MDGILYERTLPHGPAVRIRRLSVAGEHPVTAVLEVDRRAGTPRSNIGNPPPLMEFEGATEQEAVEALEPHARDDRRISQLMREKGLR
;
A
#
# COMPACT_ATOMS: atom_id res chain seq x y z
N MET A 1 -4.72 -11.24 -10.77
CA MET A 1 -5.68 -10.66 -9.79
C MET A 1 -4.85 -9.97 -8.74
N ASP A 2 -5.03 -8.65 -8.61
CA ASP A 2 -3.94 -7.71 -8.29
C ASP A 2 -3.50 -7.64 -6.81
N GLY A 3 -4.05 -8.50 -5.94
CA GLY A 3 -3.71 -8.54 -4.51
C GLY A 3 -4.01 -7.25 -3.74
N ILE A 4 -4.60 -6.23 -4.38
CA ILE A 4 -4.95 -4.96 -3.77
C ILE A 4 -6.20 -5.13 -2.92
N LEU A 5 -6.08 -4.83 -1.63
CA LEU A 5 -7.16 -4.87 -0.64
C LEU A 5 -7.82 -3.49 -0.47
N TYR A 6 -7.06 -2.42 -0.76
CA TYR A 6 -7.54 -1.03 -0.71
C TYR A 6 -6.74 -0.18 -1.70
N GLU A 7 -7.41 0.74 -2.41
CA GLU A 7 -6.78 1.73 -3.27
C GLU A 7 -7.46 3.08 -3.11
N ARG A 8 -6.65 4.15 -3.06
CA ARG A 8 -7.12 5.53 -3.12
C ARG A 8 -6.17 6.38 -3.96
N THR A 9 -6.70 6.99 -5.01
CA THR A 9 -5.97 7.96 -5.83
C THR A 9 -5.88 9.31 -5.11
N LEU A 10 -4.66 9.87 -5.02
CA LEU A 10 -4.42 11.20 -4.50
C LEU A 10 -4.68 12.26 -5.57
N PRO A 11 -5.04 13.51 -5.19
CA PRO A 11 -5.35 14.59 -6.15
C PRO A 11 -4.26 14.89 -7.19
N HIS A 12 -3.01 14.54 -6.90
CA HIS A 12 -1.85 14.82 -7.76
C HIS A 12 -1.40 13.63 -8.63
N GLY A 13 -2.17 12.53 -8.65
CA GLY A 13 -1.88 11.37 -9.50
C GLY A 13 -1.57 10.08 -8.73
N PRO A 14 -0.59 10.06 -7.79
CA PRO A 14 -0.20 8.82 -7.10
C PRO A 14 -1.36 8.11 -6.40
N ALA A 15 -1.33 6.78 -6.35
CA ALA A 15 -2.29 5.98 -5.62
C ALA A 15 -1.68 5.44 -4.33
N VAL A 16 -2.39 5.58 -3.22
CA VAL A 16 -2.09 4.87 -1.97
C VAL A 16 -2.77 3.52 -2.03
N ARG A 17 -2.04 2.44 -1.76
CA ARG A 17 -2.55 1.06 -1.86
C ARG A 17 -2.22 0.24 -0.62
N ILE A 18 -3.14 -0.64 -0.25
CA ILE A 18 -2.86 -1.77 0.63
C ILE A 18 -2.82 -3.00 -0.27
N ARG A 19 -1.67 -3.66 -0.35
CA ARG A 19 -1.44 -4.83 -1.19
C ARG A 19 -1.11 -6.04 -0.33
N ARG A 20 -1.84 -7.13 -0.53
CA ARG A 20 -1.55 -8.44 0.05
C ARG A 20 -0.26 -9.01 -0.55
N LEU A 21 0.61 -9.54 0.30
CA LEU A 21 1.80 -10.29 -0.06
C LEU A 21 1.58 -11.80 0.05
N SER A 22 0.75 -12.24 0.99
CA SER A 22 0.40 -13.66 1.13
C SER A 22 -0.45 -14.17 -0.04
N VAL A 23 -0.48 -15.50 -0.19
CA VAL A 23 -1.36 -16.16 -1.15
C VAL A 23 -2.82 -15.96 -0.72
N ALA A 24 -3.72 -15.82 -1.69
CA ALA A 24 -5.14 -15.64 -1.41
C ALA A 24 -5.69 -16.82 -0.60
N GLY A 25 -6.35 -16.54 0.52
CA GLY A 25 -6.93 -17.57 1.39
C GLY A 25 -5.91 -18.27 2.31
N GLU A 26 -4.64 -17.89 2.29
CA GLU A 26 -3.66 -18.35 3.27
C GLU A 26 -3.60 -17.44 4.50
N HIS A 27 -3.28 -18.07 5.64
CA HIS A 27 -3.15 -17.44 6.94
C HIS A 27 -1.77 -17.77 7.54
N PRO A 28 -1.07 -16.80 8.16
CA PRO A 28 -1.49 -15.41 8.35
C PRO A 28 -1.46 -14.60 7.04
N VAL A 29 -2.24 -13.52 7.01
CA VAL A 29 -2.27 -12.58 5.89
C VAL A 29 -1.24 -11.49 6.12
N THR A 30 -0.28 -11.39 5.20
CA THR A 30 0.69 -10.29 5.17
C THR A 30 0.25 -9.26 4.14
N ALA A 31 0.19 -7.99 4.52
CA ALA A 31 -0.13 -6.89 3.63
C ALA A 31 0.79 -5.69 3.85
N VAL A 32 0.95 -4.89 2.80
CA VAL A 32 1.79 -3.68 2.83
C VAL A 32 1.01 -2.46 2.40
N LEU A 33 1.28 -1.34 3.06
CA LEU A 33 0.89 0.00 2.62
C LEU A 33 1.98 0.56 1.71
N GLU A 34 1.61 0.96 0.50
CA GLU A 34 2.54 1.51 -0.48
C GLU A 34 1.93 2.71 -1.22
N VAL A 35 2.79 3.51 -1.84
CA VAL A 35 2.36 4.61 -2.72
C VAL A 35 2.84 4.31 -4.13
N ASP A 36 1.91 3.98 -5.01
CA ASP A 36 2.17 3.88 -6.43
C ASP A 36 2.16 5.26 -7.08
N ARG A 37 3.35 5.81 -7.25
CA ARG A 37 3.56 7.09 -7.94
C ARG A 37 3.40 6.99 -9.47
N ARG A 38 3.12 5.81 -10.01
CA ARG A 38 2.94 5.57 -11.47
C ARG A 38 1.51 5.70 -11.92
N ALA A 39 0.55 5.89 -11.01
CA ALA A 39 -0.83 6.17 -11.37
C ALA A 39 -0.87 7.43 -12.27
N GLY A 40 -0.85 7.22 -13.59
CA GLY A 40 -0.73 8.27 -14.63
C GLY A 40 0.28 8.00 -15.77
N THR A 41 1.32 7.18 -15.58
CA THR A 41 2.34 6.95 -16.64
C THR A 41 2.84 5.49 -16.64
N PRO A 42 2.55 4.69 -17.68
CA PRO A 42 3.05 3.32 -17.76
C PRO A 42 4.55 3.35 -18.04
N ARG A 43 5.36 3.06 -17.02
CA ARG A 43 6.76 2.64 -17.21
C ARG A 43 6.82 1.14 -17.01
N SER A 44 6.88 0.41 -18.11
CA SER A 44 7.27 -1.00 -18.11
C SER A 44 8.64 -1.13 -17.44
N ASN A 45 8.82 -2.14 -16.59
CA ASN A 45 10.12 -2.60 -16.06
C ASN A 45 10.68 -2.09 -14.72
N ILE A 46 9.87 -1.56 -13.81
CA ILE A 46 10.33 -1.34 -12.41
C ILE A 46 9.39 -2.12 -11.48
N GLY A 47 9.91 -2.87 -10.50
CA GLY A 47 9.13 -3.74 -9.60
C GLY A 47 8.08 -3.03 -8.75
N ASN A 48 7.45 -3.72 -7.79
CA ASN A 48 6.46 -3.11 -6.90
C ASN A 48 7.06 -1.92 -6.12
N PRO A 49 6.26 -0.90 -5.78
CA PRO A 49 6.74 0.18 -4.93
C PRO A 49 7.27 -0.36 -3.60
N PRO A 50 8.29 0.29 -3.00
CA PRO A 50 8.75 -0.10 -1.67
C PRO A 50 7.63 0.12 -0.64
N PRO A 51 7.44 -0.82 0.32
CA PRO A 51 6.41 -0.69 1.33
C PRO A 51 6.76 0.44 2.32
N LEU A 52 5.77 1.28 2.62
CA LEU A 52 5.82 2.27 3.68
C LEU A 52 5.63 1.63 5.05
N MET A 53 4.72 0.67 5.12
CA MET A 53 4.37 -0.08 6.33
C MET A 53 3.97 -1.50 5.93
N GLU A 54 4.24 -2.46 6.80
CA GLU A 54 3.86 -3.86 6.66
C GLU A 54 3.08 -4.28 7.89
N PHE A 55 2.08 -5.13 7.70
CA PHE A 55 1.27 -5.68 8.76
C PHE A 55 0.97 -7.15 8.46
N GLU A 56 1.05 -7.98 9.49
CA GLU A 56 0.64 -9.38 9.46
C GLU A 56 -0.54 -9.55 10.41
N GLY A 57 -1.64 -10.10 9.88
CA GLY A 57 -2.88 -10.33 10.63
C GLY A 57 -3.47 -11.71 10.35
N ALA A 58 -4.46 -12.10 11.14
CA ALA A 58 -5.18 -13.34 10.92
C ALA A 58 -6.06 -13.27 9.66
N THR A 59 -6.51 -12.08 9.24
CA THR A 59 -7.40 -11.95 8.06
C THR A 59 -7.03 -10.75 7.18
N GLU A 60 -7.51 -10.75 5.92
CA GLU A 60 -7.39 -9.59 5.02
C GLU A 60 -8.09 -8.36 5.58
N GLN A 61 -9.23 -8.55 6.24
CA GLN A 61 -9.99 -7.46 6.83
C GLN A 61 -9.23 -6.81 7.98
N GLU A 62 -8.61 -7.60 8.86
CA GLU A 62 -7.75 -7.09 9.93
C GLU A 62 -6.57 -6.29 9.37
N ALA A 63 -5.96 -6.77 8.29
CA ALA A 63 -4.87 -6.05 7.63
C ALA A 63 -5.33 -4.71 7.02
N VAL A 64 -6.54 -4.66 6.45
CA VAL A 64 -7.14 -3.41 5.97
C VAL A 64 -7.44 -2.48 7.14
N GLU A 65 -8.09 -2.96 8.20
CA GLU A 65 -8.47 -2.16 9.37
C GLU A 65 -7.24 -1.56 10.07
N ALA A 66 -6.12 -2.28 10.10
CA ALA A 66 -4.86 -1.79 10.66
C ALA A 66 -4.17 -0.73 9.77
N LEU A 67 -4.17 -0.91 8.44
CA LEU A 67 -3.41 -0.07 7.51
C LEU A 67 -4.22 1.10 6.94
N GLU A 68 -5.54 0.99 6.81
CA GLU A 68 -6.42 1.98 6.21
C GLU A 68 -6.41 3.34 6.94
N PRO A 69 -6.35 3.43 8.29
CA PRO A 69 -6.23 4.71 8.98
C PRO A 69 -5.00 5.50 8.54
N HIS A 70 -3.88 4.81 8.28
CA HIS A 70 -2.67 5.44 7.74
C HIS A 70 -2.82 5.75 6.25
N ALA A 71 -3.48 4.88 5.49
CA ALA A 71 -3.74 5.07 4.07
C ALA A 71 -4.63 6.27 3.77
N ARG A 72 -5.50 6.65 4.71
CA ARG A 72 -6.44 7.79 4.62
C ARG A 72 -5.84 9.13 5.05
N ASP A 73 -4.78 9.13 5.84
CA ASP A 73 -4.15 10.35 6.36
C ASP A 73 -2.96 10.78 5.47
N ASP A 74 -3.17 11.82 4.66
CA ASP A 74 -2.16 12.36 3.74
C ASP A 74 -0.92 12.87 4.46
N ARG A 75 -1.07 13.40 5.68
CA ARG A 75 0.07 13.86 6.50
C ARG A 75 0.88 12.65 6.95
N ARG A 76 0.20 11.59 7.38
CA ARG A 76 0.86 10.34 7.78
C ARG A 76 1.59 9.69 6.61
N ILE A 77 0.98 9.62 5.43
CA ILE A 77 1.62 9.12 4.21
C ILE A 77 2.86 9.95 3.89
N SER A 78 2.75 11.28 3.89
CA SER A 78 3.89 12.17 3.62
C SER A 78 5.03 11.96 4.62
N GLN A 79 4.71 11.73 5.90
CA GLN A 79 5.69 11.42 6.93
C GLN A 79 6.37 10.07 6.68
N LEU A 80 5.61 9.01 6.42
CA LEU A 80 6.15 7.67 6.15
C LEU A 80 7.04 7.65 4.90
N MET A 81 6.62 8.35 3.84
CA MET A 81 7.42 8.52 2.64
C MET A 81 8.75 9.21 2.95
N ARG A 82 8.73 10.27 3.76
CA ARG A 82 9.94 10.97 4.21
C ARG A 82 10.87 10.08 5.04
N GLU A 83 10.32 9.32 5.98
CA GLU A 83 11.05 8.36 6.82
C GLU A 83 11.74 7.28 5.99
N LYS A 84 11.11 6.85 4.89
CA LYS A 84 11.67 5.88 3.94
C LYS A 84 12.59 6.51 2.88
N GLY A 85 12.86 7.82 2.95
CA GLY A 85 13.68 8.54 1.96
C GLY A 85 13.01 8.68 0.59
N LEU A 86 11.72 8.40 0.51
CA LEU A 86 10.90 8.47 -0.69
C LEU A 86 10.40 9.92 -0.82
N ARG A 87 11.16 10.79 -1.51
CA ARG A 87 10.72 12.16 -1.87
C ARG A 87 10.02 12.21 -3.21
#